data_AF-A0A2G9SSJ6-F1
#
_entry.id   AF-A0A2G9SSJ6-F1
#
_cell.length_a   1.000
_cell.length_b   1.000
_cell.length_c   1.000
_cell.angle_alpha   90.00
_cell.angle_beta   90.00
_cell.angle_gamma   90.00
#
_symmetry.space_group_name_H-M   'P 1'
#
loop_
_entity.id
_entity.type
_entity.pdbx_description
1 polymer ?
#
loop_
_entity_poly.entity_id
_entity_poly.type
_entity_poly.pdbx_seq_one_letter_code
_entity_poly.pdbx_strand_id
1 'polypeptide(L)'
;MKADELCFFRQRLKKKGDKYEKGALLLALALWFLPLAIALAQPNAKWSYVAESGVVKYFATSSDARLNRATETIDLWVLMEYQNALPSGLVRQENLMRFDIRHARFAFKEIIGYADDGSLLFHVVRPDEKLMWKKVTVQSAGQALFEFASDIYTSMIRLVGSLK
;
A
#
# COMPACT_ATOMS: atom_id res chain seq x y z
N MET A 1 38.54 -51.13 21.01
CA MET A 1 38.48 -50.14 19.91
C MET A 1 39.88 -49.58 19.67
N LYS A 2 40.41 -49.72 18.46
CA LYS A 2 41.78 -49.30 18.11
C LYS A 2 41.81 -47.79 17.86
N ALA A 3 42.92 -47.15 18.21
CA ALA A 3 43.11 -45.69 18.16
C ALA A 3 42.90 -45.06 16.76
N ASP A 4 42.97 -45.87 15.71
CA ASP A 4 42.83 -45.43 14.32
C ASP A 4 41.38 -45.07 13.92
N GLU A 5 40.37 -45.66 14.57
CA GLU A 5 38.96 -45.39 14.25
C GLU A 5 38.49 -44.04 14.81
N LEU A 6 39.06 -43.59 15.94
CA LEU A 6 38.74 -42.30 16.55
C LEU A 6 39.25 -41.11 15.72
N CYS A 7 40.39 -41.28 15.03
CA CYS A 7 40.98 -40.24 14.19
C CYS A 7 40.15 -40.03 12.91
N PHE A 8 39.70 -41.12 12.29
CA PHE A 8 38.83 -41.08 11.10
C PHE A 8 37.46 -40.45 11.40
N PHE A 9 36.90 -40.73 12.58
CA PHE A 9 35.62 -40.16 13.01
C PHE A 9 35.73 -38.65 13.29
N ARG A 10 36.83 -38.20 13.92
CA ARG A 10 37.10 -36.76 14.14
C ARG A 10 37.29 -35.98 12.84
N GLN A 11 37.96 -36.52 11.84
CA GLN A 11 38.14 -35.83 10.54
C GLN A 11 36.82 -35.72 9.73
N ARG A 12 35.94 -36.73 9.81
CA ARG A 12 34.62 -36.68 9.15
C ARG A 12 33.68 -35.64 9.78
N LEU A 13 33.72 -35.47 11.09
CA LEU A 13 32.93 -34.43 11.78
C LEU A 13 33.44 -33.02 11.44
N LYS A 14 34.76 -32.84 11.34
CA LYS A 14 35.36 -31.54 10.96
C LYS A 14 35.03 -31.13 9.51
N LYS A 15 35.02 -32.08 8.57
CA LYS A 15 34.63 -31.83 7.16
C LYS A 15 33.13 -31.58 6.97
N LYS A 16 32.29 -32.10 7.86
CA LYS A 16 30.83 -31.85 7.84
C LYS A 16 30.49 -30.50 8.47
N GLY A 17 31.06 -30.15 9.62
CA GLY A 17 30.82 -28.87 10.31
C GLY A 17 31.06 -27.64 9.42
N ASP A 18 32.15 -27.64 8.66
CA ASP A 18 32.55 -26.52 7.79
C ASP A 18 31.58 -26.29 6.60
N LYS A 19 30.88 -27.34 6.15
CA LYS A 19 29.91 -27.27 5.04
C LYS A 19 28.55 -26.76 5.52
N TYR A 20 28.17 -27.09 6.76
CA TYR A 20 26.93 -26.61 7.38
C TYR A 20 27.09 -25.21 7.98
N GLU A 21 28.27 -24.83 8.47
CA GLU A 21 28.54 -23.48 8.94
C GLU A 21 28.50 -22.48 7.78
N LYS A 22 29.12 -22.78 6.64
CA LYS A 22 29.05 -21.91 5.45
C LYS A 22 27.64 -21.84 4.88
N GLY A 23 26.90 -22.96 4.89
CA GLY A 23 25.49 -23.00 4.49
C GLY A 23 24.59 -22.19 5.42
N ALA A 24 24.78 -22.32 6.74
CA ALA A 24 24.03 -21.57 7.75
C ALA A 24 24.40 -20.09 7.77
N LEU A 25 25.66 -19.73 7.52
CA LEU A 25 26.11 -18.34 7.41
C LEU A 25 25.55 -17.68 6.15
N LEU A 26 25.49 -18.39 5.03
CA LEU A 26 24.85 -17.92 3.79
C LEU A 26 23.32 -17.82 3.93
N LEU A 27 22.68 -18.77 4.64
CA LEU A 27 21.24 -18.72 4.92
C LEU A 27 20.90 -17.57 5.89
N ALA A 28 21.72 -17.36 6.91
CA ALA A 28 21.60 -16.25 7.84
C ALA A 28 21.83 -14.91 7.13
N LEU A 29 22.82 -14.80 6.23
CA LEU A 29 22.99 -13.61 5.38
C LEU A 29 21.74 -13.40 4.50
N ALA A 30 21.24 -14.43 3.83
CA ALA A 30 20.06 -14.34 2.97
C ALA A 30 18.80 -13.91 3.76
N LEU A 31 18.65 -14.37 5.01
CA LEU A 31 17.59 -13.96 5.93
C LEU A 31 17.75 -12.50 6.40
N TRP A 32 18.98 -12.01 6.55
CA TRP A 32 19.26 -10.61 6.88
C TRP A 32 19.01 -9.66 5.70
N PHE A 33 19.21 -10.12 4.45
CA PHE A 33 18.91 -9.34 3.24
C PHE A 33 17.46 -9.47 2.76
N LEU A 34 16.69 -10.45 3.24
CA LEU A 34 15.29 -10.66 2.90
C LEU A 34 14.41 -9.40 3.14
N PRO A 35 14.47 -8.70 4.29
CA PRO A 35 13.67 -7.49 4.48
C PRO A 35 14.07 -6.33 3.54
N LEU A 36 15.35 -6.25 3.13
CA LEU A 36 15.82 -5.23 2.20
C LEU A 36 15.39 -5.55 0.75
N ALA A 37 15.37 -6.84 0.38
CA ALA A 37 14.85 -7.30 -0.90
C ALA A 37 13.32 -7.14 -1.00
N ILE A 38 12.57 -7.33 0.10
CA ILE A 38 11.13 -7.06 0.18
C ILE A 38 10.84 -5.56 0.05
N ALA A 39 11.66 -4.70 0.67
CA ALA A 39 11.54 -3.25 0.55
C ALA A 39 11.89 -2.72 -0.86
N LEU A 40 12.83 -3.35 -1.56
CA LEU A 40 13.23 -2.99 -2.93
C LEU A 40 12.33 -3.60 -4.03
N ALA A 41 11.55 -4.65 -3.72
CA ALA A 41 10.66 -5.32 -4.67
C ALA A 41 9.25 -4.69 -4.76
N GLN A 42 8.94 -3.66 -3.96
CA GLN A 42 7.61 -3.04 -3.97
C GLN A 42 7.67 -1.57 -4.41
N PRO A 43 7.71 -1.29 -5.72
CA PRO A 43 7.43 0.07 -6.22
C PRO A 43 6.03 0.56 -5.80
N ASN A 44 5.15 -0.35 -5.37
CA ASN A 44 3.81 -0.07 -4.84
C ASN A 44 3.72 0.01 -3.31
N ALA A 45 4.83 0.06 -2.57
CA ALA A 45 4.80 0.17 -1.09
C ALA A 45 4.05 1.42 -0.57
N LYS A 46 3.80 2.41 -1.45
CA LYS A 46 2.98 3.59 -1.16
C LYS A 46 1.48 3.25 -0.99
N TRP A 47 0.98 2.23 -1.67
CA TRP A 47 -0.46 1.97 -1.82
C TRP A 47 -0.91 0.79 -0.97
N SER A 48 -1.91 1.02 -0.13
CA SER A 48 -2.57 -0.03 0.65
C SER A 48 -3.83 -0.48 -0.08
N TYR A 49 -4.00 -1.79 -0.28
CA TYR A 49 -5.26 -2.34 -0.78
C TYR A 49 -6.39 -2.03 0.22
N VAL A 50 -7.52 -1.55 -0.29
CA VAL A 50 -8.69 -1.19 0.53
C VAL A 50 -9.88 -2.09 0.23
N ALA A 51 -10.24 -2.22 -1.06
CA ALA A 51 -11.42 -2.95 -1.47
C ALA A 51 -11.35 -3.39 -2.93
N GLU A 52 -12.22 -4.32 -3.29
CA GLU A 52 -12.50 -4.69 -4.68
C GLU A 52 -14.02 -4.59 -4.91
N SER A 53 -14.42 -4.04 -6.05
CA SER A 53 -15.82 -3.96 -6.44
C SER A 53 -15.95 -4.27 -7.92
N GLY A 54 -16.58 -5.41 -8.23
CA GLY A 54 -16.68 -5.93 -9.58
C GLY A 54 -15.29 -6.16 -10.18
N VAL A 55 -14.97 -5.44 -11.24
CA VAL A 55 -13.69 -5.55 -11.97
C VAL A 55 -12.68 -4.46 -11.57
N VAL A 56 -12.90 -3.75 -10.46
CA VAL A 56 -12.04 -2.63 -10.04
C VAL A 56 -11.47 -2.89 -8.65
N LYS A 57 -10.13 -2.80 -8.54
CA LYS A 57 -9.40 -2.82 -7.27
C LYS A 57 -9.11 -1.40 -6.83
N TYR A 58 -9.34 -1.15 -5.55
CA TYR A 58 -9.16 0.16 -4.92
C TYR A 58 -8.02 0.07 -3.91
N PHE A 59 -7.06 0.97 -4.08
CA PHE A 59 -5.96 1.17 -3.16
C PHE A 59 -5.95 2.63 -2.69
N ALA A 60 -5.44 2.89 -1.50
CA ALA A 60 -5.33 4.23 -0.96
C ALA A 60 -3.98 4.43 -0.29
N THR A 61 -3.55 5.68 -0.18
CA THR A 61 -2.30 6.04 0.52
C THR A 61 -2.52 7.21 1.44
N SER A 62 -1.90 7.15 2.62
CA SER A 62 -1.88 8.21 3.62
C SER A 62 -0.62 9.10 3.54
N SER A 63 0.34 8.74 2.68
CA SER A 63 1.65 9.41 2.58
C SER A 63 1.56 10.92 2.31
N ASP A 64 0.58 11.34 1.51
CA ASP A 64 0.34 12.74 1.15
C ASP A 64 -1.01 13.25 1.69
N ALA A 65 -1.49 12.67 2.80
CA ALA A 65 -2.78 13.01 3.39
C ALA A 65 -2.84 14.47 3.85
N ARG A 66 -3.92 15.19 3.51
CA ARG A 66 -4.12 16.58 3.92
C ARG A 66 -5.35 16.71 4.81
N LEU A 67 -5.11 16.98 6.09
CA LEU A 67 -6.14 17.17 7.11
C LEU A 67 -6.63 18.62 7.14
N ASN A 68 -7.95 18.83 7.16
CA ASN A 68 -8.56 20.09 7.56
C ASN A 68 -9.51 19.86 8.74
N ARG A 69 -9.10 20.36 9.91
CA ARG A 69 -9.83 20.20 11.17
C ARG A 69 -11.09 21.06 11.26
N ALA A 70 -11.08 22.24 10.65
CA ALA A 70 -12.19 23.17 10.73
C ALA A 70 -13.43 22.63 10.01
N THR A 71 -13.20 21.90 8.92
CA THR A 71 -14.27 21.30 8.10
C THR A 71 -14.43 19.80 8.33
N GLU A 72 -13.62 19.20 9.20
CA GLU A 72 -13.56 17.75 9.44
C GLU A 72 -13.41 16.93 8.15
N THR A 73 -12.48 17.37 7.29
CA THR A 73 -12.21 16.72 6.01
C THR A 73 -10.77 16.24 5.91
N ILE A 74 -10.56 15.20 5.12
CA ILE A 74 -9.23 14.70 4.73
C ILE A 74 -9.17 14.47 3.23
N ASP A 75 -8.09 14.93 2.59
CA ASP A 75 -7.78 14.61 1.20
C ASP A 75 -6.79 13.44 1.17
N LEU A 76 -7.13 12.38 0.41
CA LEU A 76 -6.30 11.20 0.21
C LEU A 76 -6.21 10.83 -1.26
N TRP A 77 -5.05 10.30 -1.66
CA TRP A 77 -4.91 9.69 -2.97
C TRP A 77 -5.46 8.26 -2.95
N VAL A 78 -6.26 7.95 -3.97
CA VAL A 78 -6.90 6.65 -4.20
C VAL A 78 -6.57 6.19 -5.61
N LEU A 79 -5.94 5.02 -5.71
CA LEU A 79 -5.64 4.34 -6.96
C LEU A 79 -6.76 3.34 -7.26
N MET A 80 -7.27 3.39 -8.49
CA MET A 80 -8.22 2.44 -9.04
C MET A 80 -7.54 1.69 -10.18
N GLU A 81 -7.47 0.38 -10.07
CA GLU A 81 -6.94 -0.51 -11.12
C GLU A 81 -8.09 -1.34 -11.69
N TYR A 82 -8.25 -1.29 -13.01
CA TYR A 82 -9.28 -2.03 -13.71
C TYR A 82 -8.69 -3.36 -14.18
N GLN A 83 -9.36 -4.47 -13.85
CA GLN A 83 -8.92 -5.81 -14.24
C GLN A 83 -8.87 -5.98 -15.77
N ASN A 84 -9.71 -5.24 -16.49
CA ASN A 84 -9.71 -5.17 -17.94
C ASN A 84 -9.72 -3.69 -18.37
N ALA A 85 -9.06 -3.39 -19.50
CA ALA A 85 -9.14 -2.06 -20.10
C ALA A 85 -10.61 -1.69 -20.40
N LEU A 86 -11.01 -0.48 -19.99
CA LEU A 86 -12.29 0.08 -20.41
C LEU A 86 -12.27 0.36 -21.93
N PRO A 87 -13.44 0.55 -22.58
CA PRO A 87 -13.50 0.92 -23.99
C PRO A 87 -12.70 2.19 -24.35
N SER A 88 -12.43 3.06 -23.37
CA SER A 88 -11.57 4.24 -23.52
C SER A 88 -10.06 3.94 -23.51
N GLY A 89 -9.66 2.68 -23.32
CA GLY A 89 -8.27 2.28 -23.08
C GLY A 89 -7.79 2.48 -21.64
N LEU A 90 -8.65 2.97 -20.74
CA LEU A 90 -8.31 3.21 -19.33
C LEU A 90 -8.11 1.89 -18.59
N VAL A 91 -6.94 1.71 -17.98
CA VAL A 91 -6.63 0.56 -17.10
C VAL A 91 -6.31 0.98 -15.67
N ARG A 92 -5.95 2.25 -15.45
CA ARG A 92 -5.53 2.76 -14.16
C ARG A 92 -5.98 4.19 -13.98
N GLN A 93 -6.50 4.53 -12.79
CA GLN A 93 -6.92 5.88 -12.46
C GLN A 93 -6.44 6.27 -11.06
N GLU A 94 -5.75 7.39 -10.95
CA GLU A 94 -5.36 8.00 -9.68
C GLU A 94 -6.33 9.13 -9.34
N ASN A 95 -6.78 9.18 -8.09
CA ASN A 95 -7.79 10.12 -7.65
C ASN A 95 -7.37 10.82 -6.38
N LEU A 96 -7.33 12.15 -6.37
CA LEU A 96 -7.35 12.89 -5.11
C LEU A 96 -8.81 12.97 -4.67
N MET A 97 -9.14 12.26 -3.60
CA MET A 97 -10.49 12.22 -3.04
C MET A 97 -10.52 13.00 -1.73
N ARG A 98 -11.54 13.85 -1.58
CA ARG A 98 -11.85 14.51 -0.31
C ARG A 98 -12.93 13.72 0.41
N PHE A 99 -12.67 13.38 1.66
CA PHE A 99 -13.63 12.73 2.55
C PHE A 99 -14.07 13.74 3.61
N ASP A 100 -15.37 13.89 3.80
CA ASP A 100 -16.00 14.71 4.83
C ASP A 100 -16.52 13.76 5.90
N ILE A 101 -15.76 13.68 7.00
CA ILE A 101 -15.96 12.69 8.07
C ILE A 101 -17.27 12.97 8.78
N ARG A 102 -17.57 14.25 9.02
CA ARG A 102 -18.77 14.70 9.72
C ARG A 102 -20.06 14.32 9.00
N HIS A 103 -20.08 14.45 7.67
CA HIS A 103 -21.31 14.24 6.87
C HIS A 103 -21.35 12.91 6.13
N ALA A 104 -20.39 12.01 6.37
CA ALA A 104 -20.28 10.70 5.73
C ALA A 104 -20.42 10.76 4.20
N ARG A 105 -19.60 11.59 3.57
CA ARG A 105 -19.61 11.81 2.11
C ARG A 105 -18.20 12.03 1.58
N PHE A 106 -18.05 11.86 0.27
CA PHE A 106 -16.77 12.06 -0.41
C PHE A 106 -16.95 12.74 -1.76
N ALA A 107 -15.87 13.32 -2.29
CA ALA A 107 -15.85 13.94 -3.62
C ALA A 107 -14.51 13.72 -4.31
N PHE A 108 -14.52 13.71 -5.65
CA PHE A 108 -13.31 13.63 -6.46
C PHE A 108 -12.81 15.04 -6.77
N LYS A 109 -11.64 15.38 -6.23
CA LYS A 109 -10.96 16.66 -6.41
C LYS A 109 -10.03 16.64 -7.62
N GLU A 110 -9.33 15.54 -7.83
CA GLU A 110 -8.47 15.34 -8.98
C GLU A 110 -8.62 13.93 -9.49
N ILE A 111 -8.60 13.76 -10.81
CA ILE A 111 -8.71 12.46 -11.47
C ILE A 111 -7.69 12.43 -12.61
N ILE A 112 -6.83 11.43 -12.60
CA ILE A 112 -5.80 11.20 -13.61
C ILE A 112 -5.98 9.79 -14.16
N GLY A 113 -6.24 9.67 -15.46
CA GLY A 113 -6.47 8.39 -16.12
C GLY A 113 -5.30 7.99 -17.01
N TYR A 114 -4.91 6.72 -16.94
CA TYR A 114 -3.77 6.17 -17.68
C TYR A 114 -4.18 4.94 -18.51
N ALA A 115 -3.57 4.84 -19.69
CA ALA A 115 -3.58 3.64 -20.52
C ALA A 115 -2.54 2.61 -20.02
N ASP A 116 -2.57 1.42 -20.62
CA ASP A 116 -1.72 0.28 -20.23
C ASP A 116 -0.23 0.51 -20.46
N ASP A 117 0.11 1.28 -21.49
CA ASP A 117 1.47 1.73 -21.78
C ASP A 117 1.95 2.85 -20.83
N GLY A 118 1.11 3.26 -19.88
CA GLY A 118 1.37 4.37 -18.96
C GLY A 118 1.04 5.75 -19.53
N SER A 119 0.56 5.84 -20.78
CA SER A 119 0.18 7.10 -21.41
C SER A 119 -0.96 7.77 -20.66
N LEU A 120 -0.86 9.09 -20.47
CA LEU A 120 -1.92 9.90 -19.90
C LEU A 120 -3.10 9.99 -20.87
N LEU A 121 -4.27 9.50 -20.46
CA LEU A 121 -5.50 9.60 -21.24
C LEU A 121 -6.27 10.87 -20.94
N PHE A 122 -6.36 11.24 -19.66
CA PHE A 122 -7.05 12.45 -19.22
C PHE A 122 -6.59 12.90 -17.85
N HIS A 123 -6.76 14.19 -17.57
CA HIS A 123 -6.51 14.80 -16.28
C HIS A 123 -7.60 15.84 -15.99
N VAL A 124 -8.29 15.68 -14.88
CA VAL A 124 -9.37 16.58 -14.45
C VAL A 124 -9.10 17.04 -13.03
N VAL A 125 -9.02 18.35 -12.85
CA VAL A 125 -8.92 19.01 -11.54
C VAL A 125 -10.21 19.78 -11.28
N ARG A 126 -10.81 19.59 -10.11
CA ARG A 126 -11.98 20.32 -9.65
C ARG A 126 -11.61 21.21 -8.48
N PRO A 127 -11.91 22.52 -8.54
CA PRO A 127 -11.74 23.40 -7.40
C PRO A 127 -12.76 23.06 -6.31
N ASP A 128 -12.47 23.48 -5.08
CA ASP A 128 -13.20 23.05 -3.88
C ASP A 128 -14.69 23.44 -3.93
N GLU A 129 -15.02 24.58 -4.52
CA GLU A 129 -16.40 25.08 -4.69
C GLU A 129 -17.23 24.30 -5.73
N LYS A 130 -16.57 23.49 -6.58
CA LYS A 130 -17.23 22.65 -7.61
C LYS A 130 -17.18 21.15 -7.28
N LEU A 131 -16.86 20.79 -6.04
CA LEU A 131 -16.84 19.39 -5.62
C LEU A 131 -18.24 18.79 -5.65
N MET A 132 -18.39 17.71 -6.44
CA MET A 132 -19.61 16.92 -6.50
C MET A 132 -19.60 15.88 -5.39
N TRP A 133 -20.28 16.17 -4.30
CA TRP A 133 -20.36 15.29 -3.14
C TRP A 133 -21.25 14.07 -3.39
N LYS A 134 -20.72 12.90 -3.04
CA LYS A 134 -21.43 11.61 -3.05
C LYS A 134 -21.57 11.13 -1.61
N LYS A 135 -22.78 10.72 -1.23
CA LYS A 135 -23.00 10.06 0.06
C LYS A 135 -22.33 8.69 0.06
N VAL A 136 -21.80 8.28 1.21
CA VAL A 136 -21.30 6.92 1.40
C VAL A 136 -22.48 5.95 1.37
N THR A 137 -22.41 4.95 0.50
CA THR A 137 -23.43 3.90 0.40
C THR A 137 -22.90 2.63 1.06
N VAL A 138 -23.75 1.98 1.86
CA VAL A 138 -23.42 0.74 2.57
C VAL A 138 -23.09 -0.38 1.58
N GLN A 139 -22.15 -1.25 1.95
CA GLN A 139 -21.65 -2.38 1.15
C GLN A 139 -21.08 -1.96 -0.22
N SER A 140 -20.44 -0.79 -0.29
CA SER A 140 -19.78 -0.30 -1.50
C SER A 140 -18.27 -0.10 -1.27
N ALA A 141 -17.49 -0.07 -2.35
CA ALA A 141 -16.08 0.37 -2.26
C ALA A 141 -15.95 1.78 -1.66
N GLY A 142 -16.96 2.64 -1.86
CA GLY A 142 -17.02 3.96 -1.24
C GLY A 142 -17.11 3.92 0.28
N GLN A 143 -17.75 2.90 0.87
CA GLN A 143 -17.75 2.70 2.32
C GLN A 143 -16.36 2.30 2.82
N ALA A 144 -15.74 1.30 2.21
CA ALA A 144 -14.41 0.83 2.64
C ALA A 144 -13.35 1.94 2.53
N LEU A 145 -13.39 2.74 1.45
CA LEU A 145 -12.53 3.92 1.30
C LEU A 145 -12.81 4.99 2.36
N PHE A 146 -14.06 5.20 2.71
CA PHE A 146 -14.44 6.16 3.75
C PHE A 146 -14.00 5.69 5.15
N GLU A 147 -14.13 4.40 5.46
CA GLU A 147 -13.64 3.82 6.72
C GLU A 147 -12.12 3.95 6.83
N PHE A 148 -11.39 3.59 5.76
CA PHE A 148 -9.94 3.81 5.69
C PHE A 148 -9.58 5.29 5.91
N ALA A 149 -10.28 6.22 5.26
CA ALA A 149 -10.04 7.65 5.44
C ALA A 149 -10.32 8.14 6.87
N SER A 150 -11.37 7.61 7.50
CA SER A 150 -11.78 7.93 8.87
C SER A 150 -10.75 7.46 9.90
N ASP A 151 -10.16 6.28 9.68
CA ASP A 151 -9.10 5.73 10.53
C ASP A 151 -7.83 6.58 10.46
N ILE A 152 -7.44 7.00 9.25
CA ILE A 152 -6.30 7.92 9.05
C ILE A 152 -6.59 9.27 9.71
N TYR A 153 -7.78 9.85 9.48
CA TYR A 153 -8.19 11.13 10.09
C TYR A 153 -8.09 11.07 11.62
N THR A 154 -8.66 10.03 12.23
CA THR A 154 -8.64 9.84 13.69
C THR A 154 -7.21 9.70 14.21
N SER A 155 -6.37 8.93 13.51
CA SER A 155 -4.96 8.74 13.87
C SER A 155 -4.18 10.06 13.79
N MET A 156 -4.36 10.85 12.73
CA MET A 156 -3.71 12.15 12.57
C MET A 156 -4.16 13.18 13.62
N ILE A 157 -5.44 13.17 14.02
CA ILE A 157 -5.92 14.03 15.10
C ILE A 157 -5.28 13.66 16.43
N ARG A 158 -5.22 12.36 16.77
CA ARG A 158 -4.62 11.88 18.03
C ARG A 158 -3.15 12.24 18.14
N LEU A 159 -2.37 12.03 17.07
CA LEU A 159 -0.94 12.35 17.05
C LEU A 159 -0.67 13.83 17.33
N VAL A 160 -1.43 14.72 16.69
CA VAL A 160 -1.27 16.16 16.87
C VAL A 160 -1.89 16.64 18.20
N GLY A 161 -2.90 15.95 18.72
CA GLY A 161 -3.48 16.24 20.04
C GLY A 161 -2.56 15.85 21.22
N SER A 162 -1.70 14.85 21.02
CA SER A 162 -0.71 14.37 22.00
C SER A 162 0.53 15.28 22.13
N LEU A 163 0.68 16.29 21.28
CA LEU A 163 1.82 17.22 21.28
C LEU A 163 1.53 18.52 22.07
N LYS A 164 0.53 18.51 22.95
CA LYS A 164 0.22 19.56 23.91
C LYS A 164 0.44 19.06 25.33
#